data_AF-A0A353Q2I9-F1
#
_entry.id   AF-A0A353Q2I9-F1
#
_cell.length_a   1.000
_cell.length_b   1.000
_cell.length_c   1.000
_cell.angle_alpha   90.00
_cell.angle_beta   90.00
_cell.angle_gamma   90.00
#
_symmetry.space_group_name_H-M   'P 1'
#
loop_
_entity.id
_entity.type
_entity.pdbx_description
1 polymer ?
#
loop_
_entity_poly.entity_id
_entity_poly.type
_entity_poly.pdbx_seq_one_letter_code
_entity_poly.pdbx_strand_id
1 'polypeptide(L)'
;TGKYTGRSPLDRFIVDEPSSHDDIDWGKTNVPISPENFDKLYDKLTAYFQNKDAYIFDGFAGADKKHSKGVRFINELASQNLFVHQLFRRPEGNQLDNFKPDITVICAPKFNAIPEIDKTHSEAFIILNIQKRIII
;
A
#
# COMPACT_ATOMS: atom_id res chain seq x y z
N THR A 1 -12.66 9.26 2.19
CA THR A 1 -13.78 9.66 1.30
C THR A 1 -15.14 9.38 1.96
N GLY A 2 -15.25 9.66 3.25
CA GLY A 2 -16.34 9.31 4.17
C GLY A 2 -15.96 9.93 5.53
N LYS A 3 -15.93 9.15 6.62
CA LYS A 3 -15.40 9.57 7.94
C LYS A 3 -14.03 10.28 7.86
N TYR A 4 -13.12 9.75 7.04
CA TYR A 4 -11.82 10.37 6.77
C TYR A 4 -11.91 11.33 5.56
N THR A 5 -11.71 12.62 5.81
CA THR A 5 -11.73 13.70 4.80
C THR A 5 -10.33 14.21 4.44
N GLY A 6 -9.29 13.70 5.10
CA GLY A 6 -7.89 14.02 4.86
C GLY A 6 -6.98 12.86 5.22
N ARG A 7 -5.68 13.13 5.29
CA ARG A 7 -4.68 12.13 5.73
C ARG A 7 -4.84 11.85 7.22
N SER A 8 -4.54 10.60 7.61
CA SER A 8 -4.45 10.17 9.01
C SER A 8 -2.97 9.95 9.38
N PRO A 9 -2.23 11.02 9.76
CA PRO A 9 -0.78 10.93 9.94
C PRO A 9 -0.36 9.99 11.09
N LEU A 10 -1.22 9.80 12.08
CA LEU A 10 -0.96 8.91 13.22
C LEU A 10 -1.18 7.42 12.90
N ASP A 11 -1.82 7.12 11.77
CA ASP A 11 -2.09 5.75 11.32
C ASP A 11 -1.11 5.29 10.23
N ARG A 12 -0.03 6.05 9.99
CA ARG A 12 1.03 5.70 9.04
C ARG A 12 2.21 5.04 9.77
N PHE A 13 2.60 3.87 9.29
CA PHE A 13 3.70 3.07 9.83
C PHE A 13 4.69 2.67 8.73
N ILE A 14 5.92 2.37 9.16
CA ILE A 14 6.93 1.72 8.32
C ILE A 14 7.37 0.45 9.03
N VAL A 15 7.46 -0.66 8.29
CA VAL A 15 7.95 -1.91 8.85
C VAL A 15 9.41 -1.73 9.27
N ASP A 16 9.70 -2.01 10.52
CA ASP A 16 11.05 -1.97 11.07
C ASP A 16 11.79 -3.26 10.73
N GLU A 17 12.61 -3.20 9.69
CA GLU A 17 13.38 -4.32 9.17
C GLU A 17 14.88 -3.99 9.10
N PRO A 18 15.78 -4.98 9.24
CA PRO A 18 17.21 -4.71 9.24
C PRO A 18 17.74 -4.03 7.97
N SER A 19 17.13 -4.28 6.81
CA SER A 19 17.61 -3.76 5.52
C SER A 19 17.39 -2.25 5.31
N SER A 20 16.53 -1.62 6.12
CA SER A 20 16.25 -0.19 6.01
C SER A 20 16.23 0.54 7.35
N HIS A 21 16.45 -0.16 8.48
CA HIS A 21 16.42 0.42 9.82
C HIS A 21 17.27 1.69 9.96
N ASP A 22 18.54 1.62 9.56
CA ASP A 22 19.49 2.72 9.73
C ASP A 22 19.29 3.86 8.71
N ASP A 23 18.53 3.61 7.63
CA ASP A 23 18.22 4.60 6.60
C ASP A 23 16.95 5.43 6.92
N ILE A 24 16.18 5.02 7.93
CA ILE A 24 14.91 5.65 8.29
C ILE A 24 15.11 6.62 9.46
N ASP A 25 14.65 7.86 9.27
CA ASP A 25 14.55 8.86 10.34
C ASP A 25 13.35 8.55 11.25
N TRP A 26 13.55 7.66 12.23
CA TRP A 26 12.52 7.21 13.15
C TRP A 26 12.04 8.32 14.09
N GLY A 27 10.72 8.39 14.32
CA GLY A 27 10.16 9.39 15.22
C GLY A 27 8.64 9.48 15.14
N LYS A 28 8.09 10.67 15.42
CA LYS A 28 6.63 10.89 15.41
C LYS A 28 6.00 10.73 14.03
N THR A 29 6.78 10.85 12.96
CA THR A 29 6.30 10.78 11.57
C THR A 29 6.53 9.40 10.93
N ASN A 30 7.69 8.80 11.21
CA ASN A 30 8.01 7.44 10.79
C ASN A 30 7.94 6.56 12.03
N VAL A 31 6.75 5.99 12.25
CA VAL A 31 6.47 5.14 13.41
C VAL A 31 6.75 3.68 12.99
N PRO A 32 7.57 2.94 13.74
CA PRO A 32 7.87 1.55 13.42
C PRO A 32 6.67 0.65 13.69
N ILE A 33 6.52 -0.39 12.87
CA ILE A 33 5.71 -1.57 13.18
C ILE A 33 6.55 -2.82 12.93
N SER A 34 6.39 -3.86 13.75
CA SER A 34 7.19 -5.08 13.58
C SER A 34 6.82 -5.84 12.30
N PRO A 35 7.77 -6.56 11.67
CA PRO A 35 7.51 -7.40 10.51
C PRO A 35 6.39 -8.41 10.76
N GLU A 36 6.32 -9.00 11.96
CA GLU A 36 5.34 -10.01 12.32
C GLU A 36 3.92 -9.44 12.39
N ASN A 37 3.76 -8.21 12.87
CA ASN A 37 2.46 -7.55 12.93
C ASN A 37 2.00 -7.13 11.53
N PHE A 38 2.92 -6.64 10.70
CA PHE A 38 2.64 -6.39 9.28
C PHE A 38 2.17 -7.67 8.57
N ASP A 39 2.89 -8.79 8.76
CA ASP A 39 2.56 -10.06 8.09
C ASP A 39 1.19 -10.59 8.53
N LYS A 40 0.87 -10.52 9.81
CA LYS A 40 -0.48 -10.86 10.31
C LYS A 40 -1.57 -9.99 9.70
N LEU A 41 -1.36 -8.68 9.61
CA LEU A 41 -2.32 -7.76 8.99
C LEU A 41 -2.46 -8.02 7.49
N TYR A 42 -1.35 -8.25 6.80
CA TYR A 42 -1.31 -8.59 5.38
C TYR A 42 -2.08 -9.89 5.09
N ASP A 43 -1.89 -10.92 5.92
CA ASP A 43 -2.61 -12.19 5.78
C ASP A 43 -4.12 -12.02 6.01
N LYS A 44 -4.52 -11.24 7.02
CA LYS A 44 -5.95 -10.91 7.24
C LYS A 44 -6.54 -10.13 6.08
N LEU A 45 -5.80 -9.15 5.54
CA LEU A 45 -6.23 -8.33 4.42
C LEU A 45 -6.36 -9.13 3.13
N THR A 46 -5.40 -10.00 2.83
CA THR A 46 -5.47 -10.88 1.65
C THR A 46 -6.59 -11.92 1.79
N ALA A 47 -6.80 -12.47 3.00
CA ALA A 47 -7.95 -13.31 3.30
C ALA A 47 -9.28 -12.54 3.11
N TYR A 48 -9.34 -11.27 3.50
CA TYR A 48 -10.52 -10.42 3.31
C TYR A 48 -10.89 -10.25 1.83
N PHE A 49 -9.93 -10.26 0.92
CA PHE A 49 -10.18 -10.21 -0.53
C PHE A 49 -10.66 -11.54 -1.13
N GLN A 50 -10.59 -12.66 -0.40
CA GLN A 50 -11.10 -13.93 -0.92
C GLN A 50 -12.61 -13.84 -1.20
N ASN A 51 -13.02 -14.28 -2.38
CA ASN A 51 -14.40 -14.22 -2.87
C ASN A 51 -14.96 -12.79 -3.03
N LYS A 52 -14.10 -11.81 -3.24
CA LYS A 52 -14.48 -10.43 -3.58
C LYS A 52 -13.94 -10.03 -4.94
N ASP A 53 -14.66 -9.14 -5.60
CA ASP A 53 -14.12 -8.44 -6.76
C ASP A 53 -13.01 -7.48 -6.32
N ALA A 54 -11.95 -7.40 -7.13
CA ALA A 54 -10.87 -6.45 -6.97
C ALA A 54 -10.64 -5.71 -8.29
N TYR A 55 -10.33 -4.41 -8.18
CA TYR A 55 -10.02 -3.56 -9.31
C TYR A 55 -8.52 -3.35 -9.36
N ILE A 56 -7.89 -3.83 -10.44
CA ILE A 56 -6.45 -3.77 -10.61
C ILE A 56 -6.10 -2.62 -11.55
N PHE A 57 -5.07 -1.86 -11.19
CA PHE A 57 -4.41 -0.91 -12.08
C PHE A 57 -2.91 -1.20 -12.08
N ASP A 58 -2.37 -1.45 -13.27
CA ASP A 58 -0.94 -1.51 -13.53
C ASP A 58 -0.51 -0.27 -14.32
N GLY A 59 0.52 0.41 -13.84
CA GLY A 59 1.04 1.60 -14.48
C GLY A 59 2.40 2.01 -13.92
N PHE A 60 2.72 3.29 -14.05
CA PHE A 60 4.04 3.79 -13.71
C PHE A 60 4.01 5.05 -12.86
N ALA A 61 4.92 5.12 -11.89
CA ALA A 61 5.24 6.33 -11.14
C ALA A 61 6.56 6.92 -11.67
N GLY A 62 6.56 8.20 -12.04
CA GLY A 62 7.71 8.89 -12.63
C GLY A 62 7.70 8.88 -14.16
N ALA A 63 7.96 10.05 -14.74
CA ALA A 63 7.92 10.27 -16.20
C ALA A 63 9.21 9.86 -16.92
N ASP A 64 10.36 9.99 -16.25
CA ASP A 64 11.64 9.57 -16.80
C ASP A 64 11.74 8.04 -16.75
N LYS A 65 11.92 7.41 -17.91
CA LYS A 65 12.05 5.95 -18.05
C LYS A 65 13.17 5.37 -17.19
N LYS A 66 14.25 6.11 -16.91
CA LYS A 66 15.38 5.61 -16.08
C LYS A 66 15.03 5.49 -14.61
N HIS A 67 14.10 6.32 -14.13
CA HIS A 67 13.71 6.40 -12.72
C HIS A 67 12.27 5.95 -12.48
N SER A 68 11.55 5.58 -13.55
CA SER A 68 10.19 5.11 -13.49
C SER A 68 10.08 3.82 -12.68
N LYS A 69 9.00 3.68 -11.93
CA LYS A 69 8.68 2.47 -11.15
C LYS A 69 7.37 1.89 -11.61
N GLY A 70 7.34 0.59 -11.88
CA GLY A 70 6.12 -0.15 -12.11
C GLY A 70 5.32 -0.24 -10.82
N VAL A 71 4.07 0.22 -10.84
CA VAL A 71 3.17 0.20 -9.68
C VAL A 71 1.93 -0.63 -10.01
N ARG A 72 1.58 -1.53 -9.09
CA ARG A 72 0.32 -2.28 -9.12
C ARG A 72 -0.55 -1.81 -7.98
N PHE A 73 -1.77 -1.41 -8.27
CA PHE A 73 -2.80 -1.14 -7.29
C PHE A 73 -3.85 -2.25 -7.32
N ILE A 74 -4.21 -2.75 -6.14
CA ILE A 74 -5.30 -3.71 -5.93
C ILE A 74 -6.31 -3.00 -5.04
N ASN A 75 -7.41 -2.55 -5.63
CA ASN A 75 -8.40 -1.72 -4.95
C ASN A 75 -9.70 -2.48 -4.73
N GLU A 76 -10.31 -2.30 -3.56
CA GLU A 76 -11.67 -2.79 -3.29
C GLU A 76 -12.74 -1.98 -4.04
N LEU A 77 -12.51 -0.68 -4.27
CA LEU A 77 -13.52 0.20 -4.89
C LEU A 77 -13.10 0.65 -6.29
N ALA A 78 -14.03 0.60 -7.24
CA ALA A 78 -13.83 1.08 -8.61
C ALA A 78 -13.41 2.56 -8.66
N SER A 79 -13.94 3.39 -7.77
CA SER A 79 -13.60 4.81 -7.68
C SER A 79 -12.14 5.06 -7.28
N GLN A 80 -11.57 4.20 -6.43
CA GLN A 80 -10.14 4.25 -6.09
C GLN A 80 -9.29 3.83 -7.29
N ASN A 81 -9.75 2.85 -8.07
CA ASN A 81 -9.07 2.46 -9.30
C ASN A 81 -9.08 3.57 -10.35
N LEU A 82 -10.21 4.27 -10.50
CA LEU A 82 -10.31 5.45 -11.38
C LEU A 82 -9.36 6.58 -10.92
N PHE A 83 -9.27 6.81 -9.61
CA PHE A 83 -8.37 7.81 -9.05
C PHE A 83 -6.91 7.51 -9.43
N VAL A 84 -6.42 6.28 -9.20
CA VAL A 84 -5.04 5.93 -9.56
C VAL A 84 -4.81 5.95 -11.07
N HIS A 85 -5.81 5.58 -11.88
CA HIS A 85 -5.74 5.70 -13.33
C HIS A 85 -5.56 7.15 -13.81
N GLN A 86 -6.08 8.13 -13.07
CA GLN A 86 -5.91 9.56 -13.38
C GLN A 86 -4.59 10.13 -12.86
N LEU A 87 -4.08 9.62 -11.74
CA LEU A 87 -2.87 10.14 -11.09
C LEU A 87 -1.57 9.56 -11.67
N PHE A 88 -1.56 8.27 -12.03
CA PHE A 88 -0.35 7.58 -12.46
C PHE A 88 -0.21 7.56 -13.98
N ARG A 89 1.01 7.31 -14.45
CA ARG A 89 1.29 7.18 -15.88
C ARG A 89 0.70 5.85 -16.36
N ARG A 90 -0.17 5.93 -17.37
CA ARG A 90 -0.77 4.76 -17.99
C ARG A 90 0.25 4.04 -18.88
N PRO A 91 0.21 2.71 -18.95
CA PRO A 91 1.01 1.97 -19.91
C PRO A 91 0.56 2.29 -21.34
N GLU A 92 1.51 2.25 -22.27
CA GLU A 92 1.30 2.43 -23.69
C GLU A 92 1.77 1.18 -24.45
N GLY A 93 1.12 0.88 -25.58
CA GLY A 93 1.48 -0.26 -26.43
C GLY A 93 1.52 -1.59 -25.66
N ASN A 94 2.66 -2.26 -25.70
CA ASN A 94 2.89 -3.59 -25.13
C ASN A 94 3.62 -3.56 -23.77
N GLN A 95 3.64 -2.42 -23.08
CA GLN A 95 4.35 -2.30 -21.79
C GLN A 95 3.83 -3.24 -20.69
N LEU A 96 2.63 -3.80 -20.85
CA LEU A 96 2.06 -4.74 -19.89
C LEU A 96 2.39 -6.22 -20.15
N ASP A 97 2.88 -6.59 -21.35
CA ASP A 97 3.04 -8.00 -21.74
C ASP A 97 3.96 -8.79 -20.79
N ASN A 98 4.96 -8.13 -20.21
CA ASN A 98 5.89 -8.71 -19.24
C ASN A 98 5.98 -7.90 -17.94
N PHE A 99 4.92 -7.17 -17.60
CA PHE A 99 4.91 -6.27 -16.44
C PHE A 99 5.08 -7.04 -15.13
N LYS A 100 6.08 -6.60 -14.35
CA LYS A 100 6.26 -6.99 -12.95
C LYS A 100 6.29 -5.71 -12.12
N PRO A 101 5.40 -5.56 -11.14
CA PRO A 101 5.39 -4.34 -10.34
C PRO A 101 6.67 -4.26 -9.50
N ASP A 102 7.28 -3.07 -9.47
CA ASP A 102 8.28 -2.74 -8.47
C ASP A 102 7.64 -2.56 -7.11
N ILE A 103 6.42 -1.99 -7.06
CA ILE A 103 5.68 -1.71 -5.84
C ILE A 103 4.24 -2.18 -6.00
N THR A 104 3.71 -2.87 -5.00
CA THR A 104 2.29 -3.25 -4.93
C THR A 104 1.59 -2.49 -3.81
N VAL A 105 0.44 -1.91 -4.11
CA VAL A 105 -0.41 -1.20 -3.15
C VAL A 105 -1.74 -1.94 -3.07
N ILE A 106 -2.15 -2.34 -1.87
CA ILE A 106 -3.43 -2.99 -1.62
C ILE A 106 -4.29 -2.03 -0.82
N CYS A 107 -5.47 -1.68 -1.34
CA CYS A 107 -6.36 -0.72 -0.71
C CYS A 107 -7.74 -1.32 -0.46
N ALA A 108 -8.07 -1.56 0.81
CA ALA A 108 -9.38 -2.05 1.25
C ALA A 108 -9.99 -1.13 2.32
N PRO A 109 -10.59 0.01 1.94
CA PRO A 109 -11.13 0.98 2.90
C PRO A 109 -12.27 0.46 3.78
N LYS A 110 -12.87 -0.71 3.48
CA LYS A 110 -13.86 -1.36 4.35
C LYS A 110 -13.26 -2.39 5.31
N PHE A 111 -11.96 -2.67 5.20
CA PHE A 111 -11.23 -3.50 6.15
C PHE A 111 -10.68 -2.61 7.27
N ASN A 112 -10.90 -3.03 8.51
CA ASN A 112 -10.49 -2.30 9.71
C ASN A 112 -9.51 -3.15 10.51
N ALA A 113 -8.41 -2.55 10.94
CA ALA A 113 -7.53 -3.14 11.94
C ALA A 113 -8.21 -3.16 13.31
N ILE A 114 -7.74 -4.06 14.18
CA ILE A 114 -8.12 -4.14 15.59
C ILE A 114 -6.90 -3.67 16.41
N PRO A 115 -6.86 -2.41 16.89
CA PRO A 115 -5.66 -1.80 17.49
C PRO A 115 -4.97 -2.64 18.55
N GLU A 116 -5.75 -3.28 19.42
CA GLU A 116 -5.25 -4.08 20.53
C GLU A 116 -4.44 -5.31 20.05
N ILE A 117 -4.84 -5.88 18.91
CA ILE A 117 -4.27 -7.09 18.30
C ILE A 117 -3.20 -6.72 17.28
N ASP A 118 -3.51 -5.77 16.41
CA ASP A 118 -2.74 -5.45 15.22
C ASP A 118 -1.66 -4.39 15.46
N LYS A 119 -1.64 -3.80 16.67
CA LYS A 119 -0.66 -2.78 17.11
C LYS A 119 -0.67 -1.53 16.23
N THR A 120 -1.83 -1.18 15.71
CA THR A 120 -2.11 0.08 15.03
C THR A 120 -2.59 1.13 16.05
N HIS A 121 -2.59 2.40 15.64
CA HIS A 121 -3.09 3.50 16.46
C HIS A 121 -4.63 3.53 16.48
N SER A 122 -5.28 3.20 15.34
CA SER A 122 -6.72 3.11 15.21
C SER A 122 -7.13 1.98 14.26
N GLU A 123 -8.42 1.93 13.91
CA GLU A 123 -8.95 1.01 12.89
C GLU A 123 -8.34 1.23 11.50
N ALA A 124 -7.84 2.44 11.22
CA ALA A 124 -7.15 2.77 9.99
C ALA A 124 -5.65 2.45 10.08
N PHE A 125 -5.05 2.13 8.95
CA PHE A 125 -3.62 1.95 8.81
C PHE A 125 -3.16 2.28 7.39
N ILE A 126 -1.91 2.72 7.30
CA ILE A 126 -1.14 2.85 6.06
C ILE A 126 0.26 2.34 6.39
N ILE A 127 0.61 1.13 5.96
CA ILE A 127 1.86 0.48 6.36
C ILE A 127 2.74 0.25 5.14
N LEU A 128 3.96 0.79 5.19
CA LEU A 128 4.96 0.63 4.14
C LEU A 128 5.94 -0.47 4.54
N ASN A 129 6.06 -1.52 3.72
CA ASN A 129 7.11 -2.52 3.83
C ASN A 129 8.09 -2.38 2.66
N ILE A 130 9.31 -1.92 2.95
CA ILE A 130 10.32 -1.57 1.94
C ILE A 130 10.96 -2.82 1.32
N GLN A 131 11.35 -3.83 2.12
CA GLN A 131 11.91 -5.09 1.60
C GLN A 131 10.92 -5.82 0.70
N LYS A 132 9.67 -5.95 1.14
CA LYS A 132 8.62 -6.63 0.36
C LYS A 132 8.06 -5.77 -0.77
N ARG A 133 8.33 -4.45 -0.74
CA ARG A 133 7.79 -3.44 -1.67
C ARG A 133 6.26 -3.46 -1.75
N ILE A 134 5.64 -3.58 -0.58
CA ILE A 134 4.19 -3.64 -0.40
C ILE A 134 3.73 -2.47 0.47
N ILE A 135 2.61 -1.88 0.09
CA ILE A 135 1.88 -0.89 0.89
C ILE A 135 0.46 -1.43 1.12
N ILE A 136 0.02 -1.45 2.37
CA ILE A 136 -1.35 -1.82 2.78
C ILE A 136 -2.04 -0.71 3.54
#